data_AF-A0A7W0TVH7-F1
#
_entry.id   AF-A0A7W0TVH7-F1
#
_cell.length_a   1.000
_cell.length_b   1.000
_cell.length_c   1.000
_cell.angle_alpha   90.00
_cell.angle_beta   90.00
_cell.angle_gamma   90.00
#
_symmetry.space_group_name_H-M   'P 1'
#
loop_
_entity.id
_entity.type
_entity.pdbx_description
1 polymer ?
#
loop_
_entity_poly.entity_id
_entity_poly.type
_entity_poly.pdbx_seq_one_letter_code
_entity_poly.pdbx_strand_id
1 'polypeptide(L)'
;LGADGAPVPDAVRYGTKAEIFGPTALQGGSVRCLDIRAGAGVVLAGLVATGETTVGDVHHLDRGYEAFVPKLRALGARIVEATA
;
A
#
# COMPACT_ATOMS: atom_id res chain seq x y z
N LEU A 1 5.99 17.40 27.87
CA LEU A 1 6.97 18.38 28.37
C LEU A 1 8.34 17.71 28.35
N GLY A 2 9.25 18.18 27.50
CA GLY A 2 10.66 17.78 27.53
C GLY A 2 11.37 18.44 28.71
N ALA A 3 12.54 17.92 29.08
CA ALA A 3 13.34 18.42 30.20
C ALA A 3 13.87 19.86 30.02
N ASP A 4 13.64 20.47 28.86
CA ASP A 4 14.11 21.79 28.40
C ASP A 4 12.98 22.83 28.30
N GLY A 5 11.72 22.48 28.62
CA GLY A 5 10.59 23.40 28.53
C GLY A 5 10.21 23.83 27.10
N ALA A 6 10.88 23.28 26.07
CA ALA A 6 10.49 23.46 24.69
C ALA A 6 9.18 22.69 24.40
N PRO A 7 8.30 23.22 23.53
CA PRO A 7 7.20 22.43 23.01
C PRO A 7 7.80 21.23 22.29
N VAL A 8 7.64 20.04 22.87
CA VAL A 8 7.87 18.80 22.14
C VAL A 8 6.97 18.85 20.91
N PRO A 9 7.50 18.68 19.68
CA PRO A 9 6.69 18.73 18.48
C PRO A 9 5.49 17.82 18.70
N ASP A 10 4.30 18.36 18.46
CA ASP A 10 3.03 17.72 18.79
C ASP A 10 3.11 16.23 18.52
N ALA A 11 2.98 15.42 19.57
CA ALA A 11 2.98 13.98 19.45
C ALA A 11 1.97 13.63 18.35
N VAL A 12 2.46 13.13 17.20
CA VAL A 12 1.61 12.78 16.07
C VAL A 12 0.64 11.71 16.56
N ARG A 13 -0.58 12.14 16.87
CA ARG A 13 -1.63 11.24 17.33
C ARG A 13 -2.22 10.57 16.10
N TYR A 14 -1.84 9.33 15.88
CA TYR A 14 -2.54 8.47 14.92
C TYR A 14 -3.98 8.29 15.39
N GLY A 15 -4.94 8.83 14.64
CA GLY A 15 -6.36 8.55 14.86
C GLY A 15 -6.66 7.07 14.59
N THR A 16 -7.69 6.51 15.24
CA THR A 16 -8.15 5.13 14.98
C THR A 16 -9.18 5.04 13.85
N LYS A 17 -9.49 6.18 13.22
CA LYS A 17 -10.49 6.32 12.17
C LYS A 17 -9.88 7.03 10.97
N ALA A 18 -10.12 6.50 9.78
CA ALA A 18 -9.89 7.16 8.51
C ALA A 18 -11.25 7.42 7.84
N GLU A 19 -11.45 8.63 7.33
CA GLU A 19 -12.62 9.00 6.53
C GLU A 19 -12.21 9.02 5.06
N ILE A 20 -12.97 8.33 4.22
CA ILE A 20 -12.68 8.16 2.79
C ILE A 20 -13.84 8.76 2.01
N PHE A 21 -13.54 9.70 1.13
CA PHE A 21 -14.52 10.36 0.27
C PHE A 21 -14.26 9.94 -1.17
N GLY A 22 -15.27 9.40 -1.85
CA GLY A 22 -15.17 8.91 -3.21
C GLY A 22 -16.40 9.25 -4.06
N PRO A 23 -16.36 8.98 -5.37
CA PRO A 23 -15.29 8.27 -6.08
C PRO A 23 -14.08 9.17 -6.39
N THR A 24 -12.87 8.66 -6.13
CA THR A 24 -11.62 9.31 -6.53
C THR A 24 -10.91 8.43 -7.55
N ALA A 25 -10.58 8.99 -8.71
CA ALA A 25 -9.79 8.29 -9.71
C ALA A 25 -8.38 8.05 -9.17
N LEU A 26 -7.99 6.78 -9.05
CA LEU A 26 -6.66 6.40 -8.58
C LEU A 26 -5.63 6.60 -9.70
N GLN A 27 -4.45 7.08 -9.35
CA GLN A 27 -3.32 7.25 -10.26
C GLN A 27 -2.20 6.30 -9.86
N GLY A 28 -1.58 5.68 -10.86
CA GLY A 28 -0.44 4.81 -10.65
C GLY A 28 0.77 5.60 -10.14
N GLY A 29 1.51 4.99 -9.24
CA GLY A 29 2.72 5.57 -8.66
C GLY A 29 3.55 4.52 -7.91
N SER A 30 4.64 4.97 -7.29
CA SER A 30 5.47 4.11 -6.45
C SER A 30 4.93 4.05 -5.03
N VAL A 31 4.52 2.87 -4.59
CA VAL A 31 4.00 2.62 -3.24
C VAL A 31 4.77 1.47 -2.57
N ARG A 32 4.76 1.42 -1.24
CA ARG A 32 5.41 0.34 -0.47
C ARG A 32 4.38 -0.46 0.28
N CYS A 33 4.62 -1.76 0.36
CA CYS A 33 3.83 -2.68 1.15
C CYS A 33 4.27 -2.62 2.63
N LEU A 34 3.40 -2.14 3.51
CA LEU A 34 3.72 -1.98 4.95
C LEU A 34 3.42 -3.23 5.78
N ASP A 35 2.48 -4.06 5.33
CA ASP A 35 2.08 -5.31 5.97
C ASP A 35 1.38 -6.24 4.96
N ILE A 36 1.09 -7.48 5.37
CA ILE A 36 0.49 -8.51 4.51
C ILE A 36 -0.84 -8.04 3.88
N ARG A 37 -1.73 -7.41 4.67
CA ARG A 37 -3.07 -7.00 4.23
C ARG A 37 -3.04 -5.68 3.48
N ALA A 38 -2.26 -4.70 3.97
CA ALA A 38 -2.06 -3.45 3.24
C ALA A 38 -1.46 -3.72 1.85
N GLY A 39 -0.56 -4.70 1.75
CA GLY A 39 0.01 -5.17 0.49
C GLY A 39 -1.01 -5.59 -0.54
N ALA A 40 -1.91 -6.51 -0.17
CA ALA A 40 -3.00 -6.91 -1.06
C ALA A 40 -3.89 -5.72 -1.45
N GLY A 41 -4.18 -4.82 -0.49
CA GLY A 41 -4.98 -3.62 -0.73
C GLY A 41 -4.37 -2.68 -1.77
N VAL A 42 -3.06 -2.40 -1.67
CA VAL A 42 -2.37 -1.51 -2.62
C VAL A 42 -2.22 -2.15 -4.00
N VAL A 43 -2.06 -3.47 -4.10
CA VAL A 43 -2.05 -4.16 -5.40
C VAL A 43 -3.41 -4.03 -6.07
N LEU A 44 -4.51 -4.27 -5.36
CA LEU A 44 -5.85 -4.10 -5.89
C LEU A 44 -6.13 -2.64 -6.30
N ALA A 45 -5.68 -1.68 -5.50
CA ALA A 45 -5.75 -0.26 -5.84
C ALA A 45 -4.98 0.05 -7.13
N GLY A 46 -3.79 -0.53 -7.31
CA GLY A 46 -2.97 -0.39 -8.52
C GLY A 46 -3.61 -0.98 -9.77
N LEU A 47 -4.40 -2.06 -9.64
CA LEU A 47 -5.14 -2.66 -10.77
C LEU A 47 -6.27 -1.76 -11.28
N VAL A 48 -6.84 -0.92 -10.41
CA VAL A 48 -7.91 0.04 -10.75
C VAL A 48 -7.34 1.41 -11.15
N ALA A 49 -6.10 1.70 -10.74
CA ALA A 49 -5.44 2.97 -11.01
C ALA A 49 -5.15 3.17 -12.50
N THR A 50 -5.20 4.43 -12.93
CA THR A 50 -4.78 4.82 -14.27
C THR A 50 -3.26 4.97 -14.31
N GLY A 51 -2.61 4.36 -15.30
CA GLY A 51 -1.16 4.38 -15.47
C GLY A 51 -0.49 3.12 -14.95
N GLU A 52 0.72 3.26 -14.43
CA GLU A 52 1.56 2.16 -13.92
C GLU A 52 1.77 2.33 -12.42
N THR A 53 1.57 1.25 -11.67
CA THR A 53 1.80 1.23 -10.21
C THR A 53 2.94 0.27 -9.92
N THR A 54 3.96 0.76 -9.22
CA THR A 54 5.08 -0.06 -8.75
C THR A 54 4.93 -0.27 -7.25
N VAL A 55 4.83 -1.53 -6.84
CA VAL A 55 4.70 -1.89 -5.42
C VAL A 55 6.02 -2.48 -4.93
N GLY A 56 6.66 -1.79 -3.98
CA GLY A 56 7.86 -2.25 -3.30
C GLY A 56 7.57 -3.03 -2.01
N ASP A 57 8.60 -3.67 -1.45
CA ASP A 57 8.55 -4.43 -0.19
C ASP A 57 7.50 -5.56 -0.16
N VAL A 58 7.25 -6.19 -1.31
CA VAL A 58 6.23 -7.23 -1.49
C VAL A 58 6.48 -8.53 -0.73
N HIS A 59 7.65 -8.71 -0.11
CA HIS A 59 7.99 -9.87 0.74
C HIS A 59 6.99 -10.10 1.90
N HIS A 60 6.24 -9.06 2.29
CA HIS A 60 5.15 -9.21 3.24
C HIS A 60 3.97 -10.03 2.68
N LEU A 61 3.66 -9.95 1.38
CA LEU A 61 2.57 -10.72 0.79
C LEU A 61 2.85 -12.21 0.84
N ASP A 62 4.10 -12.63 0.60
CA ASP A 62 4.49 -14.04 0.56
C ASP A 62 4.19 -14.78 1.87
N ARG A 63 4.12 -14.05 3.00
CA ARG A 63 3.81 -14.60 4.32
C ARG A 63 2.34 -14.96 4.51
N GLY A 64 1.42 -14.47 3.67
CA GLY A 64 -0.02 -14.69 3.83
C GLY A 64 -0.78 -15.00 2.54
N TYR A 65 -0.15 -14.81 1.38
CA TYR A 65 -0.73 -15.04 0.07
C TYR A 65 0.19 -15.90 -0.78
N GLU A 66 -0.11 -17.20 -0.81
CA GLU A 66 0.58 -18.13 -1.69
C GLU A 66 0.25 -17.82 -3.16
N ALA A 67 1.31 -17.71 -3.99
CA ALA A 67 1.20 -17.52 -5.43
C ALA A 67 0.26 -16.37 -5.84
N PHE A 68 0.36 -15.24 -5.12
CA PHE A 68 -0.54 -14.10 -5.29
C PHE A 68 -0.55 -13.54 -6.72
N VAL A 69 0.62 -13.23 -7.29
CA VAL A 69 0.75 -12.69 -8.64
C VAL A 69 0.26 -13.67 -9.70
N PRO A 70 0.65 -14.97 -9.70
CA PRO A 70 0.08 -15.97 -10.60
C PRO A 70 -1.45 -16.06 -10.55
N LYS A 71 -2.05 -16.04 -9.37
CA LYS A 71 -3.51 -16.09 -9.19
C LYS A 71 -4.20 -14.86 -9.80
N LEU A 72 -3.66 -13.67 -9.57
CA LEU A 72 -4.19 -12.44 -10.17
C LEU A 72 -4.06 -12.45 -11.70
N ARG A 73 -2.92 -12.91 -12.23
CA ARG A 73 -2.73 -13.08 -13.69
C ARG A 73 -3.73 -14.08 -14.28
N ALA A 74 -4.01 -15.18 -13.59
CA ALA A 74 -5.01 -16.16 -14.03
C ALA A 74 -6.43 -15.58 -14.09
N LEU A 75 -6.72 -14.54 -13.30
CA LEU A 75 -7.97 -13.77 -13.36
C LEU A 75 -7.95 -12.67 -14.44
N GLY A 76 -6.88 -12.53 -15.20
CA GLY A 76 -6.72 -11.52 -16.25
C GLY A 76 -6.10 -10.20 -15.80
N ALA A 77 -5.55 -10.13 -14.59
CA ALA A 77 -4.87 -8.92 -14.11
C ALA A 77 -3.55 -8.69 -14.87
N ARG A 78 -3.32 -7.45 -15.32
CA ARG A 78 -2.05 -7.03 -15.91
C ARG A 78 -1.08 -6.62 -14.80
N ILE A 79 -0.41 -7.62 -14.23
CA ILE A 79 0.59 -7.46 -13.17
C ILE A 79 1.84 -8.25 -13.50
N VAL A 80 3.01 -7.71 -13.16
CA VAL A 80 4.28 -8.43 -13.29
C VAL A 80 5.16 -8.25 -12.06
N GLU A 81 5.88 -9.31 -11.71
CA GLU A 81 7.00 -9.20 -10.77
C GLU A 81 8.21 -8.70 -11.56
N ALA A 82 8.73 -7.56 -11.15
CA ALA A 82 9.97 -7.01 -11.67
C ALA A 82 11.01 -7.09 -10.55
N THR A 83 12.11 -7.80 -10.80
CA THR A 83 13.29 -7.76 -9.94
C THR A 83 14.05 -6.49 -10.28
N ALA A 84 14.32 -5.64 -9.29
CA ALA A 84 15.24 -4.51 -9.44
C ALA A 84 16.69 -5.02 -9.49
#